data_AF-A0A7Z9GY52-F1
#
_entry.id   AF-A0A7Z9GY52-F1
#
_cell.length_a   1.000
_cell.length_b   1.000
_cell.length_c   1.000
_cell.angle_alpha   90.00
_cell.angle_beta   90.00
_cell.angle_gamma   90.00
#
_symmetry.space_group_name_H-M   'P 1'
#
loop_
_entity.id
_entity.type
_entity.pdbx_description
1 polymer ?
#
loop_
_entity_poly.entity_id
_entity_poly.type
_entity_poly.pdbx_seq_one_letter_code
_entity_poly.pdbx_strand_id
1 'polypeptide(L)'
;MSNRTVFILLGVAAILVLLASLGNLQREPDNTQAGRLFLPGLESMLSEANQVTIVKGGNEAVATLQRNADGWTVAERGGYPADFAKFRSSLLALAEARVLEVKTSDPEQYNRLGVEDVGQTAAAGLAVTIESPGNSATVVVGESDGNYRYVRQAEEAESYLIDRNPNFGTETTDWLDTNLLDISGDRVRQVSVTHPDGETVLVTKTDAAQTNFSLDSIPEGRELLYDSVANVTGNVLERLRFDDVAKADESEDAILVE
;
A
#
# COMPACT_ATOMS: atom_id res chain seq x y z
N MET A 1 -42.10 -42.19 40.04
CA MET A 1 -41.45 -42.03 38.72
C MET A 1 -41.06 -43.41 38.23
N SER A 2 -41.44 -43.80 37.00
CA SER A 2 -41.08 -45.13 36.49
C SER A 2 -39.60 -45.15 36.11
N ASN A 3 -38.89 -46.25 36.37
CA ASN A 3 -37.47 -46.39 36.03
C ASN A 3 -37.20 -46.08 34.54
N ARG A 4 -38.18 -46.33 33.66
CA ARG A 4 -38.09 -46.00 32.23
C ARG A 4 -37.96 -44.51 31.96
N THR A 5 -38.65 -43.67 32.72
CA THR A 5 -38.61 -42.21 32.55
C THR A 5 -37.25 -41.65 32.99
N VAL A 6 -36.64 -42.26 34.01
CA VAL A 6 -35.29 -41.90 34.50
C VAL A 6 -34.22 -42.29 33.49
N PHE A 7 -34.31 -43.48 32.88
CA PHE A 7 -33.36 -43.92 31.84
C PHE A 7 -33.44 -43.07 30.57
N ILE A 8 -34.64 -42.63 30.17
CA ILE A 8 -34.80 -41.74 29.00
C ILE A 8 -34.18 -40.36 29.28
N LEU A 9 -34.41 -39.80 30.47
CA LEU A 9 -33.83 -38.52 30.86
C LEU A 9 -32.29 -38.57 30.91
N LEU A 10 -31.71 -39.67 31.43
CA LEU A 10 -30.26 -39.87 31.44
C LEU A 10 -29.67 -39.97 30.03
N GLY A 11 -30.35 -40.66 29.11
CA GLY A 11 -29.92 -40.77 27.71
C GLY A 11 -29.92 -39.42 27.00
N VAL A 12 -30.97 -38.61 27.19
CA VAL A 12 -31.06 -37.26 26.61
C VAL A 12 -30.00 -36.33 27.20
N ALA A 13 -29.77 -36.38 28.51
CA ALA A 13 -28.72 -35.59 29.15
C ALA A 13 -27.32 -35.95 28.63
N ALA A 14 -27.03 -37.24 28.44
CA ALA A 14 -25.75 -37.69 27.89
C ALA A 14 -25.55 -37.20 26.43
N ILE A 15 -26.60 -37.21 25.62
CA ILE A 15 -26.56 -36.70 24.24
C ILE A 15 -26.35 -35.18 24.23
N LEU A 16 -27.01 -34.44 25.12
CA LEU A 16 -26.83 -32.98 25.23
C LEU A 16 -25.41 -32.61 25.68
N VAL A 17 -24.82 -33.38 26.60
CA VAL A 17 -23.42 -33.19 27.03
C VAL A 17 -22.45 -33.52 25.89
N LEU A 18 -22.72 -34.59 25.11
CA LEU A 18 -21.94 -34.93 23.91
C LEU A 18 -22.03 -33.83 22.84
N LEU A 19 -23.22 -33.32 22.56
CA LEU A 19 -23.43 -32.23 21.60
C LEU A 19 -22.80 -30.92 22.08
N ALA A 20 -22.88 -30.61 23.38
CA ALA A 20 -22.19 -29.46 23.97
C ALA A 20 -20.66 -29.61 23.94
N SER A 21 -20.14 -30.83 24.05
CA SER A 21 -18.69 -31.10 23.92
C SER A 21 -18.18 -30.96 22.48
N LEU A 22 -19.03 -31.27 21.49
CA LEU A 22 -18.73 -31.07 20.06
C LEU A 22 -18.85 -29.59 19.65
N GLY A 23 -19.76 -28.84 20.26
CA GLY A 23 -19.95 -27.40 20.03
C GLY A 23 -18.89 -26.51 20.70
N ASN A 24 -18.17 -26.99 21.71
CA ASN A 24 -17.08 -26.28 22.39
C ASN A 24 -15.70 -26.46 21.72
N LEU A 25 -15.65 -26.91 20.46
CA LEU A 25 -14.44 -26.80 19.63
C LEU A 25 -14.18 -25.38 19.11
N GLN A 26 -14.81 -24.36 19.71
CA GLN A 26 -14.26 -23.01 19.70
C GLN A 26 -12.98 -23.04 20.52
N ARG A 27 -11.87 -23.42 19.87
CA ARG A 27 -10.51 -23.24 20.37
C ARG A 27 -10.41 -21.79 20.82
N GLU A 28 -10.29 -21.56 22.12
CA GLU A 28 -9.82 -20.28 22.61
C GLU A 28 -8.48 -19.99 21.93
N PRO A 29 -8.30 -18.80 21.33
CA PRO A 29 -7.04 -18.43 20.72
C PRO A 29 -5.92 -18.58 21.74
N ASP A 30 -4.90 -19.35 21.36
CA ASP A 30 -3.78 -19.68 22.24
C ASP A 30 -2.94 -18.41 22.47
N ASN A 31 -3.22 -17.68 23.56
CA ASN A 31 -2.53 -16.45 23.93
C ASN A 31 -1.02 -16.65 24.23
N THR A 32 -0.54 -17.90 24.22
CA THR A 32 0.90 -18.21 24.29
C THR A 32 1.69 -17.65 23.11
N GLN A 33 1.00 -17.29 22.02
CA GLN A 33 1.62 -16.71 20.83
C GLN A 33 1.80 -15.19 20.89
N ALA A 34 1.16 -14.49 21.83
CA ALA A 34 1.25 -13.04 21.93
C ALA A 34 2.70 -12.57 22.16
N GLY A 35 3.12 -11.53 21.45
CA GLY A 35 4.46 -10.94 21.51
C GLY A 35 5.52 -11.64 20.64
N ARG A 36 5.22 -12.80 20.04
CA ARG A 36 6.12 -13.46 19.08
C ARG A 36 6.13 -12.69 17.75
N LEU A 37 7.24 -12.78 17.01
CA LEU A 37 7.29 -12.28 15.63
C LEU A 37 6.28 -13.05 14.78
N PHE A 38 5.48 -12.33 13.99
CA PHE A 38 4.51 -12.92 13.08
C PHE A 38 5.20 -13.78 12.02
N LEU A 39 6.28 -13.26 11.41
CA LEU A 39 7.10 -13.97 10.43
C LEU A 39 8.57 -14.00 10.85
N PRO A 40 8.98 -14.98 11.68
CA PRO A 40 10.38 -15.17 12.02
C PRO A 40 11.22 -15.41 10.76
N GLY A 41 12.28 -14.62 10.57
CA GLY A 41 13.20 -14.76 9.42
C GLY A 41 12.84 -13.95 8.18
N LEU A 42 11.69 -13.23 8.16
CA LEU A 42 11.36 -12.35 7.04
C LEU A 42 12.41 -11.25 6.85
N GLU A 43 12.97 -10.70 7.93
CA GLU A 43 14.04 -9.70 7.87
C GLU A 43 15.26 -10.19 7.06
N SER A 44 15.70 -11.43 7.28
CA SER A 44 16.78 -12.04 6.52
C SER A 44 16.37 -12.26 5.06
N MET A 45 15.15 -12.73 4.83
CA MET A 45 14.61 -12.94 3.47
C MET A 45 14.54 -11.62 2.68
N LEU A 46 14.16 -10.52 3.32
CA LEU A 46 14.07 -9.20 2.69
C LEU A 46 15.44 -8.69 2.19
N SER A 47 16.54 -9.05 2.84
CA SER A 47 17.88 -8.67 2.36
C SER A 47 18.28 -9.35 1.04
N GLU A 48 17.70 -10.52 0.76
CA GLU A 48 17.95 -11.32 -0.44
C GLU A 48 16.79 -11.28 -1.43
N ALA A 49 15.71 -10.57 -1.09
CA ALA A 49 14.50 -10.51 -1.89
C ALA A 49 14.80 -9.91 -3.27
N ASN A 50 14.35 -10.62 -4.30
CA ASN A 50 14.51 -10.22 -5.69
C ASN A 50 13.18 -9.90 -6.37
N GLN A 51 12.06 -10.35 -5.80
CA GLN A 51 10.73 -10.06 -6.30
C GLN A 51 9.73 -9.90 -5.15
N VAL A 52 8.81 -8.94 -5.29
CA VAL A 52 7.64 -8.78 -4.42
C VAL A 52 6.42 -8.65 -5.30
N THR A 53 5.48 -9.57 -5.16
CA THR A 53 4.25 -9.63 -5.94
C THR A 53 3.07 -9.30 -5.03
N ILE A 54 2.20 -8.40 -5.49
CA ILE A 54 1.03 -7.93 -4.75
C ILE A 54 -0.18 -8.13 -5.64
N VAL A 55 -1.14 -8.90 -5.11
CA VAL A 55 -2.40 -9.18 -5.80
C VAL A 55 -3.58 -8.89 -4.89
N LYS A 56 -4.70 -8.49 -5.47
CA LYS A 56 -5.99 -8.28 -4.79
C LYS A 56 -7.00 -9.35 -5.21
N GLY A 57 -8.23 -9.24 -4.69
CA GLY A 57 -9.31 -10.19 -4.96
C GLY A 57 -9.47 -10.54 -6.45
N GLY A 58 -9.68 -11.83 -6.72
CA GLY A 58 -9.70 -12.40 -8.06
C GLY A 58 -8.31 -12.66 -8.66
N ASN A 59 -7.25 -12.68 -7.85
CA ASN A 59 -5.85 -12.73 -8.30
C ASN A 59 -5.49 -11.60 -9.28
N GLU A 60 -6.12 -10.44 -9.14
CA GLU A 60 -5.80 -9.28 -9.95
C GLU A 60 -4.44 -8.71 -9.51
N ALA A 61 -3.51 -8.61 -10.45
CA ALA A 61 -2.18 -8.06 -10.18
C ALA A 61 -2.27 -6.56 -9.89
N VAL A 62 -1.77 -6.16 -8.71
CA VAL A 62 -1.60 -4.76 -8.34
C VAL A 62 -0.21 -4.30 -8.77
N ALA A 63 0.82 -5.05 -8.37
CA ALA A 63 2.20 -4.77 -8.74
C ALA A 63 3.09 -6.01 -8.59
N THR A 64 4.06 -6.11 -9.50
CA THR A 64 5.18 -7.05 -9.46
C THR A 64 6.45 -6.23 -9.45
N LEU A 65 7.02 -6.10 -8.25
CA LEU A 65 8.24 -5.34 -8.02
C LEU A 65 9.43 -6.27 -8.21
N GLN A 66 10.33 -5.93 -9.14
CA GLN A 66 11.50 -6.74 -9.47
C GLN A 66 12.79 -5.99 -9.19
N ARG A 67 13.72 -6.64 -8.51
CA ARG A 67 15.04 -6.09 -8.20
C ARG A 67 16.03 -6.40 -9.33
N ASN A 68 16.51 -5.35 -9.97
CA ASN A 68 17.49 -5.39 -11.06
C ASN A 68 18.79 -4.69 -10.63
N ALA A 69 19.76 -4.56 -11.55
CA ALA A 69 21.03 -3.90 -11.28
C ALA A 69 20.87 -2.42 -10.87
N ASP A 70 19.87 -1.74 -11.43
CA ASP A 70 19.63 -0.31 -11.23
C ASP A 70 18.68 0.01 -10.06
N GLY A 71 18.06 -1.01 -9.46
CA GLY A 71 17.09 -0.84 -8.37
C GLY A 71 15.84 -1.69 -8.54
N TRP A 72 14.76 -1.27 -7.87
CA TRP A 72 13.46 -1.91 -7.97
C TRP A 72 12.63 -1.30 -9.10
N THR A 73 11.92 -2.15 -9.83
CA THR A 73 11.12 -1.78 -11.01
C THR A 73 9.73 -2.39 -10.93
N VAL A 74 8.74 -1.77 -11.59
CA VAL A 74 7.35 -2.24 -11.67
C VAL A 74 7.11 -2.92 -13.02
N ALA A 75 6.88 -4.23 -13.01
CA ALA A 75 6.76 -5.01 -14.26
C ALA A 75 5.54 -4.58 -15.10
N GLU A 76 4.42 -4.27 -14.45
CA GLU A 76 3.16 -3.82 -15.06
C GLU A 76 3.27 -2.47 -15.78
N ARG A 77 4.39 -1.75 -15.58
CA ARG A 77 4.72 -0.50 -16.26
C ARG A 77 6.01 -0.61 -17.07
N GLY A 78 6.25 -1.80 -17.64
CA GLY A 78 7.37 -2.04 -18.54
C GLY A 78 8.74 -1.97 -17.86
N GLY A 79 8.79 -2.16 -16.53
CA GLY A 79 10.03 -2.06 -15.76
C GLY A 79 10.38 -0.63 -15.34
N TYR A 80 9.41 0.28 -15.28
CA TYR A 80 9.64 1.63 -14.77
C TYR A 80 10.12 1.61 -13.30
N PRO A 81 11.00 2.54 -12.87
CA PRO A 81 11.48 2.60 -11.49
C PRO A 81 10.37 2.65 -10.44
N ALA A 82 10.53 1.85 -9.39
CA ALA A 82 9.61 1.83 -8.25
C ALA A 82 10.08 2.78 -7.14
N ASP A 83 9.14 3.38 -6.40
CA ASP A 83 9.42 4.12 -5.17
C ASP A 83 9.79 3.14 -4.04
N PHE A 84 11.07 2.78 -4.00
CA PHE A 84 11.61 1.84 -3.01
C PHE A 84 11.39 2.30 -1.58
N ALA A 85 11.48 3.61 -1.32
CA ALA A 85 11.33 4.14 0.02
C ALA A 85 9.92 3.89 0.56
N LYS A 86 8.90 4.08 -0.28
CA LYS A 86 7.49 3.85 0.07
C LYS A 86 7.25 2.40 0.50
N PHE A 87 7.61 1.42 -0.33
CA PHE A 87 7.27 0.03 -0.02
C PHE A 87 8.20 -0.67 0.96
N ARG A 88 9.48 -0.26 1.03
CA ARG A 88 10.43 -0.80 2.02
C ARG A 88 9.91 -0.63 3.44
N SER A 89 9.28 0.51 3.74
CA SER A 89 8.73 0.79 5.07
C SER A 89 7.65 -0.24 5.48
N SER A 90 6.77 -0.63 4.54
CA SER A 90 5.73 -1.62 4.77
C SER A 90 6.27 -3.04 4.90
N LEU A 91 7.26 -3.41 4.09
CA LEU A 91 7.94 -4.71 4.22
C LEU A 91 8.67 -4.83 5.57
N LEU A 92 9.36 -3.78 6.00
CA LEU A 92 10.03 -3.76 7.29
C LEU A 92 9.02 -3.84 8.45
N ALA A 93 7.91 -3.08 8.36
CA ALA A 93 6.83 -3.16 9.34
C ALA A 93 6.25 -4.57 9.45
N LEU A 94 6.16 -5.31 8.34
CA LEU A 94 5.73 -6.71 8.34
C LEU A 94 6.78 -7.65 8.95
N ALA A 95 8.07 -7.43 8.69
CA ALA A 95 9.16 -8.24 9.25
C ALA A 95 9.33 -8.06 10.77
N GLU A 96 9.09 -6.85 11.27
CA GLU A 96 9.16 -6.54 12.71
C GLU A 96 7.85 -6.81 13.45
N ALA A 97 6.77 -7.12 12.74
CA ALA A 97 5.44 -7.28 13.30
C ALA A 97 5.41 -8.39 14.35
N ARG A 98 4.78 -8.10 15.49
CA ARG A 98 4.50 -9.06 16.54
C ARG A 98 3.01 -9.36 16.61
N VAL A 99 2.69 -10.61 16.91
CA VAL A 99 1.32 -11.06 17.14
C VAL A 99 0.81 -10.39 18.43
N LEU A 100 -0.26 -9.61 18.34
CA LEU A 100 -0.98 -9.12 19.50
C LEU A 100 -2.00 -10.15 19.97
N GLU A 101 -2.75 -10.70 19.02
CA GLU A 101 -3.85 -11.60 19.31
C GLU A 101 -3.99 -12.60 18.17
N VAL A 102 -4.14 -13.86 18.52
CA VAL A 102 -4.58 -14.90 17.59
C VAL A 102 -6.08 -14.69 17.35
N LYS A 103 -6.49 -14.69 16.08
CA LYS A 103 -7.89 -14.46 15.69
C LYS A 103 -8.58 -15.79 15.39
N THR A 104 -8.88 -16.06 14.12
CA THR A 104 -9.67 -17.22 13.71
C THR A 104 -8.85 -18.14 12.82
N SER A 105 -9.14 -19.45 12.89
CA SER A 105 -8.71 -20.45 11.91
C SER A 105 -9.89 -20.99 11.09
N ASP A 106 -11.08 -20.44 11.30
CA ASP A 106 -12.30 -20.75 10.57
C ASP A 106 -12.38 -19.89 9.29
N PRO A 107 -12.32 -20.50 8.10
CA PRO A 107 -12.41 -19.78 6.83
C PRO A 107 -13.70 -18.97 6.65
N GLU A 108 -14.81 -19.36 7.30
CA GLU A 108 -16.07 -18.62 7.21
C GLU A 108 -16.02 -17.25 7.90
N GLN A 109 -15.00 -16.99 8.72
CA GLN A 109 -14.81 -15.73 9.44
C GLN A 109 -13.75 -14.82 8.80
N TYR A 110 -13.00 -15.29 7.80
CA TYR A 110 -11.88 -14.51 7.23
C TYR A 110 -12.33 -13.22 6.55
N ASN A 111 -13.51 -13.21 5.94
CA ASN A 111 -14.05 -12.04 5.27
C ASN A 111 -14.33 -10.86 6.21
N ARG A 112 -14.55 -11.12 7.50
CA ARG A 112 -14.71 -10.07 8.50
C ARG A 112 -13.40 -9.36 8.82
N LEU A 113 -12.27 -9.98 8.50
CA LEU A 113 -10.92 -9.48 8.75
C LEU A 113 -10.21 -9.09 7.45
N GLY A 114 -10.78 -9.42 6.28
CA GLY A 114 -10.15 -9.27 4.97
C GLY A 114 -8.94 -10.20 4.75
N VAL A 115 -8.90 -11.36 5.41
CA VAL A 115 -7.76 -12.30 5.32
C VAL A 115 -8.07 -13.56 4.53
N GLU A 116 -9.11 -13.51 3.70
CA GLU A 116 -9.51 -14.64 2.87
C GLU A 116 -8.49 -14.94 1.75
N ASP A 117 -8.70 -16.04 1.05
CA ASP A 117 -7.92 -16.32 -0.16
C ASP A 117 -8.25 -15.28 -1.25
N VAL A 118 -7.22 -14.57 -1.73
CA VAL A 118 -7.31 -13.55 -2.78
C VAL A 118 -7.71 -14.10 -4.15
N GLY A 119 -7.70 -15.42 -4.34
CA GLY A 119 -8.31 -16.06 -5.52
C GLY A 119 -9.83 -15.86 -5.58
N GLN A 120 -10.48 -15.51 -4.47
CA GLN A 120 -11.88 -15.13 -4.45
C GLN A 120 -12.05 -13.70 -4.98
N THR A 121 -12.93 -13.52 -5.97
CA THR A 121 -13.21 -12.19 -6.57
C THR A 121 -13.67 -11.16 -5.54
N ALA A 122 -14.32 -11.59 -4.46
CA ALA A 122 -14.82 -10.71 -3.40
C ALA A 122 -13.84 -10.51 -2.24
N ALA A 123 -12.60 -11.03 -2.32
CA ALA A 123 -11.62 -10.87 -1.27
C ALA A 123 -11.25 -9.39 -1.08
N ALA A 124 -11.26 -8.93 0.17
CA ALA A 124 -10.98 -7.53 0.51
C ALA A 124 -9.48 -7.28 0.76
N GLY A 125 -8.74 -8.32 1.15
CA GLY A 125 -7.31 -8.24 1.44
C GLY A 125 -6.40 -8.21 0.20
N LEU A 126 -5.12 -7.98 0.48
CA LEU A 126 -4.02 -8.10 -0.47
C LEU A 126 -3.15 -9.30 -0.11
N ALA A 127 -2.75 -10.10 -1.09
CA ALA A 127 -1.70 -11.08 -0.88
C ALA A 127 -0.37 -10.47 -1.32
N VAL A 128 0.58 -10.42 -0.38
CA VAL A 128 1.93 -9.96 -0.58
C VAL A 128 2.85 -11.17 -0.55
N THR A 129 3.40 -11.52 -1.72
CA THR A 129 4.36 -12.58 -1.88
C THR A 129 5.75 -11.98 -2.00
N ILE A 130 6.65 -12.33 -1.09
CA ILE A 130 8.07 -11.96 -1.17
C ILE A 130 8.83 -13.20 -1.61
N GLU A 131 9.68 -13.05 -2.64
CA GLU A 131 10.51 -14.13 -3.18
C GLU A 131 11.99 -13.78 -3.00
N SER A 132 12.77 -14.79 -2.63
CA SER A 132 14.23 -14.76 -2.56
C SER A 132 14.79 -16.08 -3.13
N PRO A 133 16.11 -16.20 -3.35
CA PRO A 133 16.69 -17.41 -3.92
C PRO A 133 16.37 -18.68 -3.12
N GLY A 134 15.49 -19.52 -3.66
CA GLY A 134 15.08 -20.79 -3.04
C GLY A 134 14.10 -20.66 -1.87
N ASN A 135 13.52 -19.49 -1.63
CA ASN A 135 12.53 -19.28 -0.57
C ASN A 135 11.44 -18.29 -1.00
N SER A 136 10.23 -18.45 -0.47
CA SER A 136 9.10 -17.56 -0.73
C SER A 136 8.18 -17.53 0.47
N ALA A 137 7.64 -16.35 0.80
CA ALA A 137 6.63 -16.19 1.84
C ALA A 137 5.46 -15.37 1.32
N THR A 138 4.23 -15.84 1.53
CA THR A 138 3.02 -15.12 1.15
C THR A 138 2.18 -14.78 2.37
N VAL A 139 1.87 -13.49 2.52
CA VAL A 139 1.01 -12.96 3.58
C VAL A 139 -0.22 -12.34 2.98
N VAL A 140 -1.39 -12.75 3.45
CA VAL A 140 -2.62 -12.02 3.23
C VAL A 140 -2.72 -10.91 4.27
N VAL A 141 -2.74 -9.67 3.80
CA VAL A 141 -2.89 -8.44 4.57
C VAL A 141 -4.33 -7.97 4.42
N GLY A 142 -5.07 -8.02 5.53
CA GLY A 142 -6.47 -7.65 5.57
C GLY A 142 -6.71 -6.23 6.06
N GLU A 143 -7.88 -6.06 6.69
CA GLU A 143 -8.38 -4.79 7.18
C GLU A 143 -7.52 -4.20 8.30
N SER A 144 -7.51 -2.88 8.40
CA SER A 144 -6.84 -2.16 9.49
C SER A 144 -7.72 -2.05 10.73
N ASP A 145 -7.12 -2.15 11.91
CA ASP A 145 -7.77 -1.86 13.20
C ASP A 145 -6.97 -0.78 13.94
N GLY A 146 -7.23 0.48 13.59
CA GLY A 146 -6.46 1.63 14.08
C GLY A 146 -4.98 1.56 13.65
N ASN A 147 -4.10 1.31 14.62
CA ASN A 147 -2.65 1.16 14.39
C ASN A 147 -2.21 -0.30 14.17
N TYR A 148 -3.17 -1.22 14.09
CA TYR A 148 -2.95 -2.65 13.94
C TYR A 148 -3.47 -3.13 12.59
N ARG A 149 -3.11 -4.36 12.23
CA ARG A 149 -3.50 -4.96 10.95
C ARG A 149 -3.85 -6.43 11.12
N TYR A 150 -4.92 -6.87 10.47
CA TYR A 150 -5.21 -8.30 10.36
C TYR A 150 -4.32 -8.93 9.30
N VAL A 151 -3.74 -10.08 9.61
CA VAL A 151 -2.85 -10.82 8.70
C VAL A 151 -3.08 -12.32 8.82
N ARG A 152 -2.76 -13.04 7.74
CA ARG A 152 -2.71 -14.50 7.71
C ARG A 152 -1.58 -14.95 6.78
N GLN A 153 -0.78 -15.92 7.19
CA GLN A 153 0.13 -16.58 6.24
C GLN A 153 -0.72 -17.42 5.29
N ALA A 154 -0.52 -17.31 3.97
CA ALA A 154 -1.42 -17.92 3.01
C ALA A 154 -1.55 -19.45 3.19
N GLU A 155 -0.45 -20.10 3.60
CA GLU A 155 -0.36 -21.55 3.85
C GLU A 155 -0.89 -21.98 5.22
N GLU A 156 -1.18 -21.05 6.12
CA GLU A 156 -1.70 -21.32 7.46
C GLU A 156 -3.19 -20.98 7.56
N ALA A 157 -3.91 -21.74 8.39
CA ALA A 157 -5.29 -21.43 8.72
C ALA A 157 -5.39 -20.29 9.74
N GLU A 158 -4.45 -20.20 10.68
CA GLU A 158 -4.55 -19.24 11.77
C GLU A 158 -4.31 -17.80 11.27
N SER A 159 -5.24 -16.90 11.58
CA SER A 159 -5.14 -15.46 11.34
C SER A 159 -4.80 -14.72 12.64
N TYR A 160 -4.22 -13.53 12.51
CA TYR A 160 -3.65 -12.78 13.61
C TYR A 160 -3.96 -11.29 13.48
N LEU A 161 -3.98 -10.60 14.62
CA LEU A 161 -3.83 -9.15 14.68
C LEU A 161 -2.38 -8.83 15.05
N ILE A 162 -1.71 -7.98 14.28
CA ILE A 162 -0.32 -7.58 14.53
C ILE A 162 -0.18 -6.15 15.07
N ASP A 163 0.90 -5.89 15.80
CA ASP A 163 1.21 -4.61 16.46
C ASP A 163 1.73 -3.50 15.51
N ARG A 164 1.54 -3.69 14.21
CA ARG A 164 1.97 -2.81 13.13
C ARG A 164 0.86 -2.65 12.11
N ASN A 165 0.95 -1.59 11.31
CA ASN A 165 0.00 -1.31 10.24
C ASN A 165 0.72 -1.13 8.88
N PRO A 166 1.30 -2.19 8.29
CA PRO A 166 1.97 -2.09 7.01
C PRO A 166 0.96 -1.70 5.93
N ASN A 167 1.25 -0.63 5.18
CA ASN A 167 0.36 -0.13 4.14
C ASN A 167 0.89 -0.49 2.76
N PHE A 168 0.20 -1.39 2.06
CA PHE A 168 0.49 -1.73 0.68
C PHE A 168 -0.49 -0.96 -0.22
N GLY A 169 0.02 -0.36 -1.30
CA GLY A 169 -0.81 0.29 -2.31
C GLY A 169 -1.79 -0.69 -2.96
N THR A 170 -2.90 -0.17 -3.45
CA THR A 170 -3.96 -0.99 -4.09
C THR A 170 -4.00 -0.83 -5.60
N GLU A 171 -3.27 0.16 -6.12
CA GLU A 171 -3.17 0.48 -7.54
C GLU A 171 -1.73 0.35 -8.02
N THR A 172 -1.51 0.07 -9.32
CA THR A 172 -0.15 -0.02 -9.88
C THR A 172 0.63 1.28 -9.76
N THR A 173 -0.04 2.44 -9.87
CA THR A 173 0.58 3.76 -9.79
C THR A 173 1.11 4.09 -8.39
N ASP A 174 0.61 3.42 -7.34
CA ASP A 174 1.11 3.60 -5.98
C ASP A 174 2.58 3.24 -5.82
N TRP A 175 3.12 2.44 -6.74
CA TRP A 175 4.46 1.87 -6.63
C TRP A 175 5.50 2.62 -7.46
N LEU A 176 5.10 3.55 -8.31
CA LEU A 176 5.98 4.25 -9.24
C LEU A 176 6.78 5.36 -8.55
N ASP A 177 8.04 5.53 -8.95
CA ASP A 177 8.77 6.77 -8.67
C ASP A 177 8.27 7.87 -9.60
N THR A 178 7.30 8.63 -9.10
CA THR A 178 6.60 9.68 -9.86
C THR A 178 7.36 10.99 -9.94
N ASN A 179 8.55 11.10 -9.34
CA ASN A 179 9.31 12.35 -9.35
C ASN A 179 9.88 12.60 -10.75
N LEU A 180 9.33 13.59 -11.46
CA LEU A 180 9.72 13.94 -12.82
C LEU A 180 10.83 14.99 -12.83
N LEU A 181 10.59 16.11 -12.14
CA LEU A 181 11.53 17.24 -12.05
C LEU A 181 11.45 17.86 -10.65
N ASP A 182 12.60 18.31 -10.15
CA ASP A 182 12.68 19.07 -8.90
C ASP A 182 13.63 20.26 -9.09
N ILE A 183 13.12 21.30 -9.74
CA ILE A 183 13.85 22.54 -9.99
C ILE A 183 13.32 23.60 -9.02
N SER A 184 14.07 23.83 -7.95
CA SER A 184 13.77 24.88 -6.99
C SER A 184 13.72 26.27 -7.66
N GLY A 185 12.77 27.10 -7.22
CA GLY A 185 12.56 28.45 -7.77
C GLY A 185 13.68 29.45 -7.49
N ASP A 186 14.70 29.10 -6.71
CA ASP A 186 15.96 29.86 -6.62
C ASP A 186 16.84 29.69 -7.87
N ARG A 187 16.68 28.58 -8.61
CA ARG A 187 17.35 28.31 -9.89
C ARG A 187 16.59 28.85 -11.09
N VAL A 188 15.35 29.28 -10.89
CA VAL A 188 14.49 29.83 -11.94
C VAL A 188 14.64 31.34 -11.99
N ARG A 189 15.18 31.86 -13.10
CA ARG A 189 15.32 33.31 -13.33
C ARG A 189 14.04 33.95 -13.86
N GLN A 190 13.31 33.22 -14.71
CA GLN A 190 12.22 33.77 -15.50
C GLN A 190 11.23 32.69 -15.90
N VAL A 191 9.94 32.99 -15.83
CA VAL A 191 8.84 32.20 -16.39
C VAL A 191 8.00 33.10 -17.28
N SER A 192 7.71 32.62 -18.49
CA SER A 192 6.89 33.32 -19.48
C SER A 192 5.67 32.47 -19.80
N VAL A 193 4.47 32.99 -19.54
CA VAL A 193 3.21 32.30 -19.84
C VAL A 193 2.55 33.03 -21.01
N THR A 194 2.34 32.32 -22.13
CA THR A 194 1.64 32.86 -23.30
C THR A 194 0.21 32.37 -23.30
N HIS A 195 -0.74 33.29 -23.28
CA HIS A 195 -2.18 33.00 -23.33
C HIS A 195 -2.62 32.72 -24.78
N PRO A 196 -3.76 32.03 -24.99
CA PRO A 196 -4.27 31.73 -26.33
C PRO A 196 -4.56 32.97 -27.20
N ASP A 197 -4.79 34.13 -26.59
CA ASP A 197 -4.98 35.42 -27.26
C ASP A 197 -3.65 36.11 -27.63
N GLY A 198 -2.51 35.53 -27.26
CA GLY A 198 -1.17 36.03 -27.51
C GLY A 198 -0.63 36.99 -26.43
N GLU A 199 -1.40 37.27 -25.38
CA GLU A 199 -0.89 38.04 -24.24
C GLU A 199 0.14 37.21 -23.46
N THR A 200 1.21 37.85 -23.01
CA THR A 200 2.28 37.17 -22.26
C THR A 200 2.39 37.75 -20.86
N VAL A 201 2.37 36.86 -19.86
CA VAL A 201 2.69 37.20 -18.49
C VAL A 201 4.12 36.77 -18.20
N LEU A 202 4.92 37.74 -17.73
CA LEU A 202 6.33 37.55 -17.44
C LEU A 202 6.59 37.67 -15.94
N VAL A 203 7.10 36.58 -15.36
CA VAL A 203 7.47 36.46 -13.94
C VAL A 203 8.98 36.33 -13.84
N THR A 204 9.64 37.22 -13.10
CA THR A 204 11.12 37.30 -13.08
C THR A 204 11.71 37.41 -11.68
N LYS A 205 12.93 36.90 -11.54
CA LYS A 205 13.89 37.28 -10.51
C LYS A 205 15.04 38.02 -11.19
N THR A 206 15.19 39.29 -10.85
CA THR A 206 16.28 40.15 -11.34
C THR A 206 17.60 39.92 -10.60
N ASP A 207 17.54 39.38 -9.38
CA ASP A 207 18.69 38.99 -8.55
C ASP A 207 18.42 37.62 -7.91
N ALA A 208 19.42 36.75 -7.88
CA ALA A 208 19.33 35.43 -7.24
C ALA A 208 19.07 35.54 -5.72
N ALA A 209 19.41 36.68 -5.09
CA ALA A 209 19.10 36.94 -3.68
C ALA A 209 17.64 37.32 -3.44
N GLN A 210 16.83 37.58 -4.48
CA GLN A 210 15.41 37.90 -4.31
C GLN A 210 14.63 36.69 -3.82
N THR A 211 13.91 36.88 -2.71
CA THR A 211 13.02 35.88 -2.15
C THR A 211 11.80 35.65 -3.05
N ASN A 212 11.16 36.73 -3.49
CA ASN A 212 9.95 36.68 -4.31
C ASN A 212 10.25 36.97 -5.78
N PHE A 213 9.46 36.35 -6.66
CA PHE A 213 9.39 36.76 -8.06
C PHE A 213 8.56 38.04 -8.20
N SER A 214 8.88 38.83 -9.22
CA SER A 214 8.16 40.03 -9.63
C SER A 214 7.42 39.79 -10.94
N LEU A 215 6.35 40.55 -11.20
CA LEU A 215 5.76 40.63 -12.54
C LEU A 215 6.26 41.88 -13.26
N ASP A 216 6.72 41.70 -14.49
CA ASP A 216 7.22 42.81 -15.30
C ASP A 216 6.09 43.63 -15.95
N SER A 217 4.87 43.08 -16.04
CA SER A 217 3.75 43.72 -16.76
C SER A 217 2.40 43.42 -16.10
N ILE A 218 2.08 44.16 -15.04
CA ILE A 218 0.74 44.15 -14.43
C ILE A 218 -0.16 45.11 -15.22
N PRO A 219 -1.35 44.67 -15.71
CA PRO A 219 -2.29 45.55 -16.41
C PRO A 219 -2.69 46.77 -15.57
N GLU A 220 -3.00 47.88 -16.25
CA GLU A 220 -3.44 49.10 -15.59
C GLU A 220 -4.68 48.86 -14.70
N GLY A 221 -4.66 49.40 -13.49
CA GLY A 221 -5.73 49.21 -12.50
C GLY A 221 -5.74 47.85 -11.81
N ARG A 222 -4.71 47.02 -12.00
CA ARG A 222 -4.49 45.79 -11.23
C ARG A 222 -3.26 45.87 -10.34
N GLU A 223 -3.29 45.08 -9.30
CA GLU A 223 -2.18 44.85 -8.37
C GLU A 223 -2.10 43.37 -8.02
N LEU A 224 -0.98 42.95 -7.44
CA LEU A 224 -0.88 41.61 -6.88
C LEU A 224 -1.71 41.53 -5.60
N LEU A 225 -2.34 40.38 -5.37
CA LEU A 225 -3.07 40.12 -4.13
C LEU A 225 -2.15 40.17 -2.89
N TYR A 226 -0.89 39.74 -3.06
CA TYR A 226 0.18 39.80 -2.08
C TYR A 226 1.54 39.52 -2.76
N ASP A 227 2.63 39.99 -2.17
CA ASP A 227 3.97 40.01 -2.79
C ASP A 227 4.51 38.65 -3.27
N SER A 228 4.14 37.55 -2.60
CA SER A 228 4.62 36.20 -2.93
C SER A 228 3.76 35.45 -3.93
N VAL A 229 2.66 36.03 -4.44
CA VAL A 229 1.72 35.33 -5.32
C VAL A 229 2.39 34.84 -6.62
N ALA A 230 3.41 35.56 -7.10
CA ALA A 230 4.18 35.19 -8.28
C ALA A 230 5.09 33.97 -8.08
N ASN A 231 5.39 33.60 -6.83
CA ASN A 231 6.23 32.44 -6.52
C ASN A 231 5.57 31.13 -6.92
N VAL A 232 4.24 31.07 -6.97
CA VAL A 232 3.50 29.90 -7.44
C VAL A 232 3.92 29.53 -8.87
N THR A 233 4.03 30.53 -9.75
CA THR A 233 4.47 30.35 -11.14
C THR A 233 5.96 30.02 -11.21
N GLY A 234 6.79 30.68 -10.40
CA GLY A 234 8.23 30.45 -10.36
C GLY A 234 8.63 29.07 -9.83
N ASN A 235 7.79 28.46 -8.99
CA ASN A 235 8.02 27.16 -8.37
C ASN A 235 7.28 26.01 -9.07
N VAL A 236 6.70 26.24 -10.26
CA VAL A 236 5.88 25.21 -10.95
C VAL A 236 6.66 23.94 -11.30
N LEU A 237 7.99 24.04 -11.44
CA LEU A 237 8.88 22.91 -11.72
C LEU A 237 9.49 22.29 -10.46
N GLU A 238 9.15 22.82 -9.28
CA GLU A 238 9.54 22.26 -8.00
C GLU A 238 8.64 21.06 -7.70
N ARG A 239 9.26 19.88 -7.46
CA ARG A 239 8.56 18.61 -7.18
C ARG A 239 7.47 18.26 -8.20
N LEU A 240 7.72 18.51 -9.48
CA LEU A 240 6.83 18.09 -10.56
C LEU A 240 6.72 16.56 -10.57
N ARG A 241 5.48 16.07 -10.62
CA ARG A 241 5.13 14.65 -10.63
C ARG A 241 4.19 14.32 -11.77
N PHE A 242 4.22 13.08 -12.20
CA PHE A 242 3.22 12.50 -13.09
C PHE A 242 2.33 11.51 -12.31
N ASP A 243 1.16 11.21 -12.86
CA ASP A 243 0.21 10.28 -12.23
C ASP A 243 0.45 8.81 -12.65
N ASP A 244 0.81 8.60 -13.92
CA ASP A 244 1.13 7.28 -14.47
C ASP A 244 2.16 7.37 -15.61
N VAL A 245 2.71 6.23 -15.99
CA VAL A 245 3.62 6.06 -17.13
C VAL A 245 3.09 4.98 -18.06
N ALA A 246 3.28 5.15 -19.36
CA ALA A 246 2.98 4.14 -20.36
C ALA A 246 4.15 4.03 -21.34
N LYS A 247 4.22 2.94 -22.10
CA LYS A 247 5.18 2.88 -23.20
C LYS A 247 4.79 3.90 -24.27
N ALA A 248 5.80 4.42 -24.96
CA ALA A 248 5.60 5.47 -25.96
C ALA A 248 4.70 5.03 -27.13
N ASP A 249 4.67 3.73 -27.46
CA ASP A 249 3.80 3.15 -28.49
C ASP A 249 2.37 2.86 -28.03
N GLU A 250 2.07 3.05 -26.74
CA GLU A 250 0.75 2.83 -26.12
C GLU A 250 0.03 4.15 -25.77
N SER A 251 0.68 5.31 -25.98
CA SER A 251 0.10 6.64 -25.72
C SER A 251 -0.45 7.27 -27.01
N GLU A 252 -1.78 7.44 -27.10
CA GLU A 252 -2.43 8.11 -28.24
C GLU A 252 -2.37 9.65 -28.16
N ASP A 253 -2.14 10.22 -26.96
CA ASP A 253 -2.09 11.66 -26.69
C ASP A 253 -0.72 12.07 -26.12
N ALA A 254 0.32 12.03 -26.95
CA ALA A 254 1.62 12.60 -26.59
C ALA A 254 1.55 14.14 -26.68
N ILE A 255 1.61 14.83 -25.53
CA ILE A 255 2.03 16.24 -25.53
C ILE A 255 3.52 16.25 -25.87
N LEU A 256 3.82 16.42 -27.15
CA LEU A 256 5.19 16.68 -27.62
C LEU A 256 5.59 18.07 -27.13
N VAL A 257 6.43 18.11 -26.10
CA VAL A 257 7.17 19.33 -25.77
C VAL A 257 8.33 19.40 -26.79
N GLU A 258 8.10 20.11 -27.90
CA GLU A 258 9.14 20.47 -28.87
C GLU A 258 10.11 21.53 -28.30
#